data_AF-A0A538CQZ9-F1
#
_entry.id   AF-A0A538CQZ9-F1
#
_cell.length_a   1.000
_cell.length_b   1.000
_cell.length_c   1.000
_cell.angle_alpha   90.00
_cell.angle_beta   90.00
_cell.angle_gamma   90.00
#
_symmetry.space_group_name_H-M   'P 1'
#
loop_
_entity.id
_entity.type
_entity.pdbx_description
1 polymer ?
#
loop_
_entity_poly.entity_id
_entity_poly.type
_entity_poly.pdbx_seq_one_letter_code
_entity_poly.pdbx_strand_id
1 'polypeptide(L)'
;MDTNPPTTPGHPRMIDDEHIRDLIAGLARPHRSGGDVVERAAILAAGSDGATIVEWIVAHGGAPEAPAAVTPPGGLHGARQHDNRRVAPPSRYVLPAGALR
;
A
#
# COMPACT_ATOMS: atom_id res chain seq x y z
N MET A 1 0.35 -43.88 -21.64
CA MET A 1 1.44 -43.04 -21.12
C MET A 1 1.11 -41.62 -21.53
N ASP A 2 0.20 -40.99 -20.80
CA ASP A 2 -0.15 -39.59 -21.00
C ASP A 2 0.74 -38.74 -20.11
N THR A 3 1.88 -38.32 -20.65
CA THR A 3 2.68 -37.25 -20.05
C THR A 3 2.10 -35.92 -20.52
N ASN A 4 1.04 -35.47 -19.84
CA ASN A 4 0.72 -34.04 -19.84
C ASN A 4 1.68 -33.41 -18.81
N PRO A 5 2.59 -32.49 -19.17
CA PRO A 5 3.31 -31.73 -18.15
C PRO A 5 2.27 -31.00 -17.29
N PRO A 6 2.50 -30.80 -15.97
CA PRO A 6 1.76 -29.77 -15.27
C PRO A 6 2.12 -28.46 -15.98
N THR A 7 1.22 -28.02 -16.85
CA THR A 7 1.17 -26.65 -17.30
C THR A 7 0.80 -25.91 -16.03
N THR A 8 1.80 -25.48 -15.26
CA THR A 8 1.61 -24.39 -14.31
C THR A 8 0.88 -23.34 -15.13
N PRO A 9 -0.38 -22.99 -14.80
CA PRO A 9 -1.01 -21.90 -15.48
C PRO A 9 -0.18 -20.68 -15.13
N GLY A 10 0.74 -20.30 -16.03
CA GLY A 10 1.09 -18.91 -16.19
C GLY A 10 -0.26 -18.24 -16.33
N HIS A 11 -0.64 -17.47 -15.32
CA HIS A 11 -1.83 -16.66 -15.34
C HIS A 11 -1.43 -15.36 -16.04
N PRO A 12 -1.64 -15.20 -17.36
CA PRO A 12 -1.63 -13.87 -17.93
C PRO A 12 -2.81 -13.12 -17.29
N ARG A 13 -2.48 -12.11 -16.46
CA ARG A 13 -3.30 -10.92 -16.07
C ARG A 13 -3.61 -10.67 -14.59
N MET A 14 -2.91 -11.28 -13.64
CA MET A 14 -2.93 -10.78 -12.26
C MET A 14 -1.49 -10.82 -11.78
N ILE A 15 -0.93 -9.68 -11.35
CA ILE A 15 0.42 -9.64 -10.80
C ILE A 15 0.43 -10.60 -9.61
N ASP A 16 1.31 -11.61 -9.63
CA ASP A 16 1.39 -12.60 -8.57
C ASP A 16 1.74 -11.93 -7.25
N ASP A 17 1.17 -12.41 -6.12
CA ASP A 17 1.44 -11.84 -4.80
C ASP A 17 2.94 -11.82 -4.44
N GLU A 18 3.71 -12.78 -4.96
CA GLU A 18 5.17 -12.82 -4.81
C GLU A 18 5.85 -11.65 -5.56
N HIS A 19 5.38 -11.37 -6.78
CA HIS A 19 5.89 -10.25 -7.57
C HIS A 19 5.53 -8.91 -6.92
N ILE A 20 4.31 -8.79 -6.38
CA ILE A 20 3.90 -7.60 -5.61
C ILE A 20 4.77 -7.46 -4.35
N ARG A 21 5.07 -8.56 -3.65
CA ARG A 21 5.93 -8.56 -2.48
C ARG A 21 7.35 -8.10 -2.81
N ASP A 22 7.94 -8.59 -3.90
CA ASP A 22 9.25 -8.16 -4.38
C ASP A 22 9.29 -6.67 -4.74
N LEU A 23 8.24 -6.18 -5.43
CA LEU A 23 8.10 -4.74 -5.71
C LEU A 23 8.03 -3.93 -4.42
N ILE A 24 7.22 -4.36 -3.46
CA ILE A 24 7.08 -3.68 -2.16
C ILE A 24 8.40 -3.70 -1.39
N ALA A 25 9.12 -4.83 -1.38
CA ALA A 25 10.41 -4.94 -0.71
C ALA A 25 11.47 -3.98 -1.30
N GLY A 26 11.44 -3.70 -2.61
CA GLY A 26 12.30 -2.70 -3.23
C GLY A 26 11.94 -1.25 -2.87
N LEU A 27 10.65 -0.96 -2.68
CA LEU A 27 10.15 0.36 -2.28
C LEU A 27 10.25 0.60 -0.77
N ALA A 28 10.21 -0.48 0.02
CA ALA A 28 10.27 -0.45 1.46
C ALA A 28 11.58 0.16 1.96
N ARG A 29 11.47 0.87 3.07
CA ARG A 29 12.60 1.37 3.85
C ARG A 29 12.46 0.89 5.29
N PRO A 30 13.51 0.30 5.87
CA PRO A 30 13.49 -0.12 7.28
C PRO A 30 13.12 1.05 8.18
N HIS A 31 12.13 0.86 9.04
CA HIS A 31 11.69 1.88 9.98
C HIS A 31 12.10 1.55 11.42
N ARG A 32 12.36 2.58 12.22
CA ARG A 32 12.92 2.44 13.57
C ARG A 32 11.96 1.79 14.58
N SER A 33 10.69 1.64 14.23
CA SER A 33 9.70 0.89 15.02
C SER A 33 9.73 -0.63 14.78
N GLY A 34 10.61 -1.13 13.89
CA GLY A 34 10.76 -2.55 13.59
C GLY A 34 9.88 -3.07 12.45
N GLY A 35 9.11 -2.20 11.78
CA GLY A 35 8.39 -2.51 10.55
C GLY A 35 9.04 -1.90 9.31
N ASP A 36 8.45 -2.16 8.15
CA ASP A 36 8.87 -1.61 6.86
C ASP A 36 7.93 -0.48 6.43
N VAL A 37 8.48 0.66 6.01
CA VAL A 37 7.68 1.80 5.54
C VAL A 37 7.78 1.93 4.03
N VAL A 38 6.63 2.03 3.37
CA VAL A 38 6.49 2.30 1.94
C VAL A 38 5.92 3.69 1.75
N GLU A 39 6.66 4.56 1.06
CA GLU A 39 6.19 5.93 0.78
C GLU A 39 5.24 5.94 -0.42
N ARG A 40 4.16 6.74 -0.32
CA ARG A 40 3.18 6.86 -1.41
C ARG A 40 3.82 7.40 -2.70
N ALA A 41 4.85 8.25 -2.61
CA ALA A 41 5.59 8.71 -3.79
C ALA A 41 6.30 7.55 -4.51
N ALA A 42 6.80 6.56 -3.77
CA ALA A 42 7.43 5.36 -4.31
C ALA A 42 6.40 4.47 -5.02
N ILE A 43 5.19 4.35 -4.44
CA ILE A 43 4.05 3.65 -5.06
C ILE A 43 3.61 4.34 -6.36
N LEU A 44 3.54 5.68 -6.37
CA LEU A 44 3.22 6.43 -7.58
C LEU A 44 4.31 6.30 -8.66
N ALA A 45 5.57 6.19 -8.26
CA ALA A 45 6.69 5.97 -9.17
C ALA A 45 6.68 4.58 -9.82
N ALA A 46 6.08 3.58 -9.15
CA ALA A 46 5.80 2.27 -9.75
C ALA A 46 4.74 2.35 -10.87
N GLY A 47 3.96 3.43 -10.94
CA GLY A 47 3.03 3.69 -12.03
C GLY A 47 1.74 2.87 -11.92
N SER A 48 1.43 2.11 -12.97
CA SER A 48 0.17 1.37 -13.11
C SER A 48 -0.07 0.35 -11.99
N ASP A 49 1.00 -0.13 -11.35
CA ASP A 49 0.93 -1.13 -10.28
C ASP A 49 0.59 -0.51 -8.91
N GLY A 50 0.55 0.83 -8.82
CA GLY A 50 0.39 1.52 -7.56
C GLY A 50 -0.92 1.21 -6.82
N ALA A 51 -2.03 1.00 -7.55
CA ALA A 51 -3.30 0.60 -6.95
C ALA A 51 -3.23 -0.81 -6.36
N THR A 52 -2.65 -1.75 -7.12
CA THR A 52 -2.42 -3.14 -6.71
C THR A 52 -1.52 -3.23 -5.48
N ILE A 53 -0.46 -2.42 -5.42
CA ILE A 53 0.44 -2.33 -4.26
C ILE A 53 -0.31 -1.86 -3.01
N VAL A 54 -1.15 -0.82 -3.13
CA VAL A 54 -1.94 -0.32 -1.99
C VAL A 54 -2.94 -1.37 -1.52
N GLU A 55 -3.63 -2.03 -2.44
CA GLU A 55 -4.57 -3.11 -2.12
C GLU A 55 -3.88 -4.26 -1.39
N TRP A 56 -2.70 -4.69 -1.87
CA TRP A 56 -1.90 -5.72 -1.23
C TRP A 56 -1.48 -5.31 0.19
N ILE A 57 -0.96 -4.08 0.36
CA ILE A 57 -0.55 -3.56 1.67
C ILE A 57 -1.72 -3.61 2.66
N VAL A 58 -2.90 -3.12 2.26
CA VAL A 58 -4.09 -3.11 3.13
C VAL A 58 -4.56 -4.54 3.45
N ALA A 59 -4.59 -5.43 2.45
CA ALA A 59 -4.98 -6.83 2.64
C ALA A 59 -4.04 -7.60 3.60
N HIS A 60 -2.76 -7.25 3.63
CA HIS A 60 -1.73 -7.90 4.45
C HIS A 60 -1.50 -7.23 5.82
N GLY A 61 -2.44 -6.39 6.25
CA GLY A 61 -2.38 -5.73 7.56
C GLY A 61 -1.43 -4.53 7.62
N GLY A 62 -0.96 -4.06 6.47
CA GLY A 62 -0.28 -2.79 6.34
C GLY A 62 -1.21 -1.63 6.69
N ALA A 63 -0.77 -0.82 7.64
CA ALA A 63 -1.55 0.32 8.11
C ALA A 63 -1.03 1.61 7.45
N PRO A 64 -1.91 2.53 7.04
CA PRO A 64 -1.47 3.85 6.68
C PRO A 64 -0.86 4.55 7.89
N GLU A 65 0.41 4.96 7.79
CA GLU A 65 1.11 5.71 8.83
C GLU A 65 0.57 7.14 8.84
N ALA A 66 -0.43 7.35 9.70
CA ALA A 66 -1.22 8.55 9.88
C ALA A 66 -1.85 9.11 8.57
N PRO A 67 -3.19 9.24 8.49
CA PRO A 67 -3.71 10.41 7.79
C PRO A 67 -3.12 11.62 8.52
N ALA A 68 -2.40 12.52 7.83
CA ALA A 68 -1.82 13.72 8.40
C ALA A 68 -2.75 14.25 9.50
N ALA A 69 -2.25 14.31 10.73
CA ALA A 69 -3.03 14.59 11.93
C ALA A 69 -4.13 15.59 11.60
N VAL A 70 -5.39 15.19 11.79
CA VAL A 70 -6.52 16.11 11.74
C VAL A 70 -6.16 17.22 12.71
N THR A 71 -5.71 18.36 12.19
CA THR A 71 -5.62 19.56 13.00
C THR A 71 -7.04 19.79 13.51
N PRO A 72 -7.27 19.89 14.84
CA PRO A 72 -8.56 20.35 15.32
C PRO A 72 -8.87 21.67 14.61
N PRO A 73 -10.11 21.93 14.18
CA PRO A 73 -10.45 23.18 13.49
C PRO A 73 -10.37 24.32 14.50
N GLY A 74 -9.16 24.78 14.76
CA GLY A 74 -8.86 25.95 15.57
C GLY A 74 -8.99 27.18 14.69
N GLY A 75 -10.22 27.69 14.55
CA GLY A 75 -10.45 28.98 13.90
C GLY A 75 -11.90 29.16 13.50
N LEU A 76 -12.50 30.23 14.02
CA LEU A 76 -13.88 30.70 13.86
C LEU A 76 -14.25 30.97 12.38
N HIS A 77 -14.36 29.94 11.54
CA HIS A 77 -14.86 30.03 10.15
C HIS A 77 -15.61 28.75 9.73
N GLY A 78 -16.28 28.11 10.69
CA GLY A 78 -16.83 26.75 10.57
C GLY A 78 -18.31 26.66 10.18
N ALA A 79 -18.74 27.19 9.03
CA ALA A 79 -20.15 27.05 8.64
C ALA A 79 -20.45 26.70 7.17
N ARG A 80 -19.46 26.47 6.29
CA ARG A 80 -19.75 26.27 4.84
C ARG A 80 -19.14 25.04 4.17
N GLN A 81 -18.30 24.26 4.84
CA GLN A 81 -17.55 23.16 4.17
C GLN A 81 -17.91 21.76 4.70
N HIS A 82 -19.07 21.62 5.34
CA HIS A 82 -19.54 20.38 5.96
C HIS A 82 -20.26 19.47 4.94
N ASP A 83 -19.60 19.09 3.83
CA ASP A 83 -20.07 17.94 3.02
C ASP A 83 -19.02 17.31 2.08
N ASN A 84 -17.72 17.47 2.33
CA ASN A 84 -16.73 16.73 1.54
C ASN A 84 -15.43 16.56 2.31
N ARG A 85 -15.51 15.89 3.46
CA ARG A 85 -14.31 15.44 4.20
C ARG A 85 -13.65 14.30 3.42
N ARG A 86 -13.10 14.61 2.26
CA ARG A 86 -12.16 13.75 1.55
C ARG A 86 -10.91 13.69 2.41
N VAL A 87 -10.83 12.65 3.24
CA VAL A 87 -9.60 12.30 3.93
C VAL A 87 -8.51 12.23 2.86
N ALA A 88 -7.48 13.08 2.96
CA ALA A 88 -6.37 13.04 2.03
C ALA A 88 -5.71 11.64 2.12
N PRO A 89 -5.36 11.02 0.98
CA PRO A 89 -4.72 9.72 1.01
C PRO A 89 -3.41 9.80 1.82
N PRO A 90 -3.14 8.81 2.68
CA PRO A 90 -1.99 8.81 3.58
C PRO A 90 -0.68 8.84 2.79
N SER A 91 0.31 9.58 3.29
CA SER A 91 1.60 9.75 2.62
C SER A 91 2.53 8.54 2.76
N ARG A 92 2.26 7.68 3.74
CA ARG A 92 3.10 6.54 4.12
C ARG A 92 2.25 5.34 4.53
N TYR A 93 2.76 4.15 4.26
CA TYR A 93 2.19 2.89 4.71
C TYR A 93 3.25 2.12 5.50
N VAL A 94 2.89 1.64 6.68
CA VAL A 94 3.74 0.79 7.54
C VAL A 94 3.25 -0.64 7.44
N LEU A 95 4.16 -1.55 7.14
CA LEU A 95 3.93 -2.98 7.18
C LEU A 95 4.40 -3.56 8.53
N PRO A 96 3.65 -4.52 9.10
CA PRO A 96 4.08 -5.22 10.30
C PRO A 96 5.32 -6.06 10.01
N ALA A 97 6.14 -6.25 11.03
CA ALA A 97 7.33 -7.10 10.95
C ALA A 97 6.94 -8.52 10.48
N GLY A 98 7.52 -8.98 9.37
CA GLY A 98 7.24 -10.30 8.79
C GLY A 98 6.19 -10.31 7.68
N ALA A 99 5.59 -9.17 7.31
CA ALA A 99 4.70 -9.10 6.13
C ALA A 99 5.44 -9.38 4.80
N LEU A 100 6.75 -9.12 4.77
CA LEU A 100 7.62 -9.33 3.61
C LEU A 100 8.49 -10.60 3.72
N ARG A 101 8.15 -11.53 4.62
CA ARG A 101 8.92 -12.76 4.87
C ARG A 101 8.41 -13.95 4.07
#